data_AF-A0A059CC55-F1
#
_entry.id   AF-A0A059CC55-F1
#
_cell.length_a   1.000
_cell.length_b   1.000
_cell.length_c   1.000
_cell.angle_alpha   90.00
_cell.angle_beta   90.00
_cell.angle_gamma   90.00
#
_symmetry.space_group_name_H-M   'P 1'
#
loop_
_entity.id
_entity.type
_entity.pdbx_description
1 polymer ?
#
loop_
_entity_poly.entity_id
_entity_poly.type
_entity_poly.pdbx_seq_one_letter_code
_entity_poly.pdbx_strand_id
1 'polypeptide(L)'
;MHPSQPLLIAAGFGIVELVTELVRSNPDLIWTVDEQSHNIFHVAVMYRREKIFDVIHDLGAHKNMITTYKDPDNNNNLLHLAGKLAPLDQLNSVSGAALQMQRELLWFKESFSLCNPQFIELMWLAAWIS
;
A
#
# COMPACT_ATOMS: atom_id res chain seq x y z
N MET A 1 11.14 -10.81 -19.06
CA MET A 1 10.87 -10.54 -17.63
C MET A 1 11.17 -9.08 -17.38
N HIS A 2 10.20 -8.33 -16.86
CA HIS A 2 10.42 -6.92 -16.52
C HIS A 2 11.24 -6.86 -15.22
N PRO A 3 12.27 -6.00 -15.10
CA PRO A 3 13.15 -5.95 -13.93
C PRO A 3 12.44 -5.61 -12.61
N SER A 4 11.20 -5.11 -12.66
CA SER A 4 10.36 -4.79 -11.49
C SER A 4 9.69 -5.98 -10.84
N GLN A 5 9.52 -7.07 -11.59
CA GLN A 5 8.72 -8.22 -11.17
C GLN A 5 9.22 -8.85 -9.86
N PRO A 6 10.54 -9.01 -9.63
CA PRO A 6 11.04 -9.52 -8.35
C PRO A 6 10.72 -8.61 -7.16
N LEU A 7 10.80 -7.28 -7.34
CA LEU A 7 10.54 -6.31 -6.27
C LEU A 7 9.06 -6.33 -5.86
N LEU A 8 8.15 -6.28 -6.83
CA LEU A 8 6.71 -6.26 -6.56
C LEU A 8 6.23 -7.60 -5.98
N ILE A 9 6.79 -8.73 -6.43
CA ILE A 9 6.53 -10.04 -5.82
C ILE A 9 7.00 -10.07 -4.37
N ALA A 10 8.24 -9.68 -4.10
CA ALA A 10 8.80 -9.64 -2.75
C ALA A 10 7.95 -8.76 -1.82
N ALA A 11 7.52 -7.59 -2.31
CA ALA A 11 6.64 -6.69 -1.60
C ALA A 11 5.28 -7.35 -1.30
N GLY A 12 4.63 -7.99 -2.29
CA GLY A 12 3.33 -8.65 -2.11
C GLY A 12 3.35 -9.79 -1.09
N PHE A 13 4.47 -10.51 -1.01
CA PHE A 13 4.69 -11.55 0.02
C PHE A 13 5.20 -11.00 1.36
N GLY A 14 5.57 -9.73 1.44
CA GLY A 14 6.07 -9.12 2.67
C GLY A 14 7.53 -9.49 3.01
N ILE A 15 8.36 -9.84 2.02
CA ILE A 15 9.76 -10.23 2.22
C ILE A 15 10.63 -8.98 2.32
N VAL A 16 10.76 -8.44 3.53
CA VAL A 16 11.42 -7.17 3.83
C VAL A 16 12.89 -7.15 3.40
N GLU A 17 13.63 -8.22 3.67
CA GLU A 17 15.05 -8.32 3.39
C GLU A 17 15.33 -8.21 1.89
N LEU A 18 14.52 -8.89 1.08
CA LEU A 18 14.66 -8.88 -0.37
C LEU A 18 14.26 -7.52 -0.97
N VAL A 19 13.17 -6.92 -0.50
CA VAL A 19 12.77 -5.56 -0.92
C VAL A 19 13.89 -4.57 -0.60
N THR A 20 14.43 -4.64 0.61
CA THR A 20 15.50 -3.74 1.04
C THR A 20 16.75 -3.90 0.18
N GLU A 21 17.18 -5.13 -0.10
CA GLU A 21 18.36 -5.40 -0.92
C GLU A 21 18.19 -4.94 -2.37
N LEU A 22 17.02 -5.18 -2.96
CA LEU A 22 16.71 -4.77 -4.33
C LEU A 22 16.69 -3.24 -4.46
N VAL A 23 16.02 -2.54 -3.54
CA VAL A 23 15.94 -1.07 -3.56
C VAL A 23 17.31 -0.44 -3.28
N ARG A 24 18.14 -1.02 -2.39
CA ARG A 24 19.51 -0.55 -2.18
C ARG A 24 20.40 -0.75 -3.41
N SER A 25 20.23 -1.87 -4.10
CA SER A 25 20.99 -2.18 -5.32
C SER A 25 20.60 -1.28 -6.49
N ASN A 26 19.31 -0.94 -6.61
CA ASN A 26 18.80 -0.02 -7.62
C ASN A 26 17.59 0.75 -7.09
N PRO A 27 17.79 1.98 -6.57
CA PRO A 27 16.70 2.80 -6.03
C PRO A 27 15.59 3.12 -7.02
N ASP A 28 15.89 3.18 -8.32
CA ASP A 28 14.89 3.50 -9.34
C ASP A 28 13.82 2.42 -9.51
N LEU A 29 14.03 1.22 -8.95
CA LEU A 29 13.03 0.16 -8.98
C LEU A 29 11.73 0.55 -8.26
N ILE A 30 11.76 1.49 -7.31
CA ILE A 30 10.55 1.96 -6.62
C ILE A 30 9.55 2.65 -7.58
N TRP A 31 10.03 3.15 -8.72
CA TRP A 31 9.22 3.80 -9.76
C TRP A 31 8.59 2.84 -10.73
N THR A 32 9.01 1.57 -10.69
CA THR A 32 8.52 0.58 -11.63
C THR A 32 7.12 0.12 -11.25
N VAL A 33 6.37 -0.27 -12.28
CA VAL A 33 5.00 -0.74 -12.15
C VAL A 33 4.84 -2.14 -12.73
N ASP A 34 3.79 -2.84 -12.34
CA ASP A 34 3.34 -4.08 -12.98
C ASP A 34 2.45 -3.79 -14.21
N GLU A 35 1.88 -4.84 -14.80
CA GLU A 35 0.98 -4.76 -15.97
C GLU A 35 -0.33 -4.00 -15.68
N GLN A 36 -0.71 -3.89 -14.40
CA GLN A 36 -1.87 -3.13 -13.92
C GLN A 36 -1.46 -1.72 -13.45
N SER A 37 -0.24 -1.30 -13.77
CA SER A 37 0.40 -0.06 -13.31
C SER A 37 0.47 0.11 -11.79
N HIS A 38 0.46 -0.98 -11.03
CA HIS A 38 0.73 -0.94 -9.59
C HIS A 38 2.23 -0.86 -9.34
N ASN A 39 2.67 0.25 -8.75
CA ASN A 39 3.97 0.33 -8.10
C ASN A 39 3.98 -0.35 -6.71
N ILE A 40 5.15 -0.35 -6.08
CA ILE A 40 5.40 -1.00 -4.80
C ILE A 40 4.52 -0.47 -3.64
N PHE A 41 4.08 0.80 -3.67
CA PHE A 41 3.16 1.34 -2.65
C PHE A 41 1.78 0.74 -2.77
N HIS A 42 1.25 0.64 -4.00
CA HIS A 42 -0.04 0.02 -4.23
C HIS A 42 -0.01 -1.43 -3.74
N VAL A 43 1.05 -2.17 -4.09
CA VAL A 43 1.23 -3.57 -3.65
C VAL A 43 1.30 -3.66 -2.12
N ALA A 44 2.11 -2.83 -1.46
CA ALA A 44 2.21 -2.84 -0.01
C ALA A 44 0.85 -2.58 0.66
N VAL A 45 0.07 -1.66 0.11
CA VAL A 45 -1.26 -1.30 0.64
C VAL A 45 -2.31 -2.38 0.37
N MET A 46 -2.40 -2.87 -0.86
CA MET A 46 -3.35 -3.92 -1.25
C MET A 46 -3.15 -5.20 -0.44
N TYR A 47 -1.90 -5.54 -0.12
CA TYR A 47 -1.54 -6.78 0.59
C TYR A 47 -1.27 -6.58 2.10
N ARG A 48 -1.53 -5.40 2.65
CA ARG A 48 -1.41 -5.10 4.09
C ARG A 48 -0.01 -5.35 4.65
N ARG A 49 0.99 -4.95 3.88
CA ARG A 49 2.40 -5.15 4.20
C ARG A 49 2.95 -3.89 4.84
N GLU A 50 2.53 -3.64 6.08
CA GLU A 50 2.94 -2.50 6.92
C GLU A 50 4.47 -2.30 6.89
N LYS A 51 5.24 -3.32 7.26
CA LYS A 51 6.71 -3.25 7.27
C LYS A 51 7.34 -2.93 5.91
N ILE A 52 6.71 -3.36 4.83
CA ILE A 52 7.18 -3.02 3.47
C ILE A 52 6.93 -1.55 3.20
N PHE A 53 5.75 -1.05 3.56
CA PHE A 53 5.41 0.37 3.45
C PHE A 53 6.41 1.25 4.23
N ASP A 54 6.71 0.89 5.48
CA ASP A 54 7.66 1.60 6.33
C ASP A 54 9.05 1.67 5.69
N VAL A 55 9.56 0.53 5.22
CA VAL A 55 10.88 0.44 4.58
C VAL A 55 10.96 1.34 3.34
N ILE A 56 9.93 1.34 2.49
CA ILE A 56 9.94 2.14 1.27
C ILE A 56 9.83 3.63 1.59
N HIS A 57 9.04 3.98 2.61
CA HIS A 57 8.93 5.36 3.11
C HIS A 57 10.29 5.85 3.64
N ASP A 58 10.98 5.05 4.44
CA ASP A 58 12.28 5.40 5.03
C ASP A 58 13.42 5.48 4.01
N LEU A 59 13.32 4.76 2.89
CA LEU A 59 14.30 4.79 1.79
C LEU A 59 14.19 6.05 0.90
N GLY A 60 13.41 7.05 1.32
CA GLY A 60 13.41 8.39 0.70
C GLY A 60 12.26 8.64 -0.28
N ALA A 61 11.22 7.80 -0.27
CA ALA A 61 10.02 8.11 -1.02
C ALA A 61 9.27 9.29 -0.39
N HIS A 62 9.21 10.42 -1.11
CA HIS A 62 8.58 11.62 -0.58
C HIS A 62 7.05 11.45 -0.44
N LYS A 63 6.48 11.96 0.66
CA LYS A 63 5.04 11.91 0.97
C LYS A 63 4.13 12.46 -0.15
N ASN A 64 4.60 13.41 -0.94
CA ASN A 64 3.86 13.96 -2.08
C ASN A 64 3.67 12.93 -3.20
N MET A 65 4.51 11.89 -3.25
CA MET A 65 4.50 10.87 -4.28
C MET A 65 3.43 9.82 -3.99
N ILE A 66 3.27 9.43 -2.72
CA ILE A 66 2.19 8.57 -2.18
C ILE A 66 0.81 9.10 -2.60
N THR A 67 0.61 10.43 -2.59
CA THR A 67 -0.67 11.06 -2.95
C THR A 67 -0.87 11.24 -4.46
N THR A 68 0.20 11.15 -5.25
CA THR A 68 0.15 11.34 -6.71
C THR A 68 -0.14 10.04 -7.45
N TYR A 69 0.22 8.90 -6.87
CA TYR A 69 -0.01 7.61 -7.50
C TYR A 69 -1.47 7.16 -7.38
N LYS A 70 -2.05 6.88 -8.55
CA LYS A 70 -3.38 6.33 -8.69
C LYS A 70 -3.29 5.10 -9.57
N ASP A 71 -4.00 4.05 -9.18
CA ASP A 71 -4.22 2.90 -10.05
C ASP A 71 -4.95 3.39 -11.32
N PRO A 72 -4.47 3.01 -12.52
CA PRO A 72 -4.93 3.55 -13.79
C PRO A 72 -6.34 3.12 -14.16
N ASP A 73 -6.80 1.97 -13.66
CA ASP A 73 -8.06 1.36 -14.08
C ASP A 73 -9.25 2.16 -13.54
N ASN A 74 -9.14 2.59 -12.28
CA ASN A 74 -10.23 3.24 -11.55
C ASN A 74 -9.83 4.57 -10.91
N ASN A 75 -8.63 5.09 -11.19
CA ASN A 75 -8.10 6.31 -10.58
C ASN A 75 -8.04 6.23 -9.04
N ASN A 76 -7.87 5.02 -8.50
CA ASN A 76 -7.86 4.75 -7.05
C ASN A 76 -6.54 5.24 -6.46
N ASN A 77 -6.59 6.21 -5.56
CA ASN A 77 -5.42 6.52 -4.74
C ASN A 77 -5.19 5.43 -3.66
N LEU A 78 -4.06 5.49 -2.96
CA LEU A 78 -3.70 4.51 -1.93
C LEU A 78 -4.75 4.39 -0.81
N LEU A 79 -5.49 5.44 -0.46
CA LEU A 79 -6.56 5.36 0.55
C LEU A 79 -7.76 4.54 0.06
N HIS A 80 -8.14 4.68 -1.21
CA HIS A 80 -9.18 3.83 -1.81
C HIS A 80 -8.74 2.36 -1.76
N LEU A 81 -7.47 2.07 -2.06
CA LEU A 81 -6.92 0.71 -1.99
C LEU A 81 -6.87 0.19 -0.55
N ALA A 82 -6.53 1.03 0.42
CA ALA A 82 -6.51 0.65 1.84
C ALA A 82 -7.92 0.28 2.37
N GLY A 83 -8.97 0.88 1.80
CA GLY A 83 -10.37 0.58 2.13
C GLY A 83 -10.96 -0.63 1.40
N LYS A 84 -10.26 -1.21 0.41
CA LYS A 84 -10.70 -2.45 -0.25
C LYS A 84 -10.50 -3.66 0.67
N LEU A 85 -11.31 -4.69 0.44
CA LEU A 85 -11.23 -5.95 1.17
C LEU A 85 -9.82 -6.54 1.11
N ALA A 86 -9.29 -6.94 2.27
CA ALA A 86 -7.98 -7.56 2.37
C ALA A 86 -7.91 -8.89 1.59
N PRO A 87 -6.72 -9.27 1.10
CA PRO A 87 -6.45 -10.63 0.66
C PRO A 87 -6.79 -11.65 1.75
N LEU A 88 -7.24 -12.84 1.33
CA LEU A 88 -7.74 -13.87 2.25
C LEU A 88 -6.71 -14.32 3.30
N ASP A 89 -5.42 -14.34 2.96
CA ASP A 89 -4.34 -14.65 3.91
C ASP A 89 -4.25 -13.60 5.03
N GLN A 90 -4.49 -12.34 4.71
CA GLN A 90 -4.53 -11.26 5.68
C GLN A 90 -5.84 -11.24 6.46
N LEU A 91 -6.98 -11.45 5.79
CA LEU A 91 -8.29 -11.49 6.44
C LEU A 91 -8.40 -12.66 7.43
N ASN A 92 -7.88 -13.83 7.07
CA ASN A 92 -7.93 -15.04 7.90
C ASN A 92 -6.76 -15.16 8.90
N SER A 93 -5.91 -14.14 8.99
CA SER A 93 -4.81 -14.10 9.98
C SER A 93 -5.31 -14.02 11.42
N VAL A 94 -6.58 -13.65 11.63
CA VAL A 94 -7.27 -13.62 12.92
C VAL A 94 -8.64 -14.31 12.79
N SER A 95 -9.11 -14.93 13.86
CA SER A 95 -10.39 -15.64 13.88
C SER A 95 -11.54 -14.73 14.31
N GLY A 96 -12.65 -14.78 13.56
CA GLY A 96 -13.91 -14.11 13.91
C GLY A 96 -14.05 -12.70 13.33
N ALA A 97 -15.27 -12.37 12.90
CA ALA A 97 -15.57 -11.15 12.14
C ALA A 97 -15.23 -9.86 12.90
N ALA A 98 -15.43 -9.82 14.21
CA ALA A 98 -15.11 -8.64 15.02
C ALA A 98 -13.60 -8.33 15.05
N LEU A 99 -12.75 -9.35 15.20
CA LEU A 99 -11.29 -9.18 15.21
C LEU A 99 -10.74 -8.83 13.82
N GLN A 100 -11.35 -9.40 12.77
CA GLN A 100 -11.07 -9.02 11.39
C GLN A 100 -11.37 -7.53 11.18
N MET A 101 -12.59 -7.08 11.45
CA MET A 101 -12.98 -5.67 11.34
C MET A 101 -12.09 -4.73 12.15
N GLN A 102 -11.72 -5.11 13.38
CA GLN A 102 -10.83 -4.30 14.22
C GLN A 102 -9.46 -4.10 13.57
N ARG A 103 -8.87 -5.16 13.02
CA ARG A 103 -7.57 -5.10 12.34
C ARG A 103 -7.65 -4.25 11.07
N GLU A 104 -8.68 -4.44 10.27
CA GLU A 104 -8.92 -3.65 9.05
C GLU A 104 -9.07 -2.15 9.38
N LEU A 105 -9.75 -1.82 10.48
CA LEU A 105 -9.91 -0.44 10.94
C LEU A 105 -8.58 0.17 11.40
N LEU A 106 -7.72 -0.59 12.08
CA LEU A 106 -6.40 -0.13 12.50
C LEU A 106 -5.50 0.12 11.29
N TRP A 107 -5.46 -0.84 10.36
CA TRP A 107 -4.74 -0.71 9.08
C TRP A 107 -5.16 0.55 8.31
N PHE A 108 -6.46 0.80 8.21
CA PHE A 108 -6.98 1.95 7.49
C PHE A 108 -6.55 3.27 8.15
N LYS A 109 -6.61 3.35 9.50
CA LYS A 109 -6.15 4.53 10.26
C LYS A 109 -4.66 4.79 10.07
N GLU A 110 -3.86 3.74 10.06
CA GLU A 110 -2.42 3.82 9.88
C GLU A 110 -2.04 4.27 8.47
N SER A 111 -2.59 3.61 7.44
CA SER A 111 -2.44 4.00 6.03
C SER A 111 -2.80 5.46 5.82
N PHE A 112 -3.85 5.92 6.49
CA PHE A 112 -4.31 7.30 6.48
C PHE A 112 -3.33 8.28 7.14
N SER A 113 -2.75 7.93 8.29
CA SER A 113 -1.74 8.76 8.95
C SER A 113 -0.48 8.98 8.10
N LEU A 114 -0.16 7.99 7.26
CA LEU A 114 1.00 8.01 6.38
C LEU A 114 0.77 8.87 5.11
N CYS A 115 -0.49 9.01 4.66
CA CYS A 115 -0.86 9.63 3.38
C CYS A 115 -1.11 11.17 3.38
N ASN A 116 -0.62 11.93 4.36
CA ASN A 116 -0.76 13.41 4.52
C ASN A 116 -2.03 13.88 5.29
N PRO A 117 -1.89 14.71 6.34
CA PRO A 117 -3.00 15.30 7.09
C PRO A 117 -4.03 16.11 6.29
N GLN A 118 -3.69 16.65 5.11
CA GLN A 118 -4.66 17.43 4.30
C GLN A 118 -5.78 16.58 3.70
N PHE A 119 -5.59 15.26 3.58
CA PHE A 119 -6.66 14.34 3.14
C PHE A 119 -7.69 14.05 4.25
N ILE A 120 -7.48 14.57 5.47
CA ILE A 120 -8.42 14.43 6.58
C ILE A 120 -9.77 15.05 6.25
N GLU A 121 -9.78 16.20 5.59
CA GLU A 121 -11.01 16.99 5.37
C GLU A 121 -11.90 16.38 4.27
N LEU A 122 -11.30 15.76 3.25
CA LEU A 122 -12.02 15.19 2.11
C LEU A 122 -12.70 13.85 2.43
N MET A 123 -12.24 13.13 3.45
CA MET A 123 -12.82 11.83 3.83
C MET A 123 -14.12 11.96 4.63
N TRP A 124 -14.29 13.01 5.44
CA TRP A 124 -15.57 13.28 6.11
C TRP A 124 -16.68 13.64 5.11
N LEU A 125 -16.33 14.20 3.95
CA LEU A 125 -17.28 14.52 2.89
C LEU A 125 -17.66 13.30 2.04
N ALA A 126 -16.70 12.41 1.75
CA ALA A 126 -16.97 11.21 0.95
C ALA A 126 -17.84 10.16 1.68
N ALA A 127 -17.71 10.06 3.01
CA ALA A 127 -18.54 9.16 3.82
C ALA A 127 -20.02 9.62 3.98
N TRP A 128 -20.38 10.80 3.46
CA TRP A 128 -21.76 11.30 3.43
C TRP A 128 -22.44 11.22 2.04
N ILE A 129 -21.73 10.75 1.01
CA ILE A 129 -22.27 10.67 -0.37
C ILE A 129 -21.97 9.32 -1.04
N SER A 130 -21.92 8.23 -0.27
CA SER A 130 -21.92 6.86 -0.81
C SER A 130 -22.77 5.93 0.05
#